data_AF-A0AAD3G6R6-F1
#
_entry.id   AF-A0AAD3G6R6-F1
#
_cell.length_a   1.000
_cell.length_b   1.000
_cell.length_c   1.000
_cell.angle_alpha   90.00
_cell.angle_beta   90.00
_cell.angle_gamma   90.00
#
_symmetry.space_group_name_H-M   'P 1'
#
loop_
_entity.id
_entity.type
_entity.pdbx_description
1 polymer ?
#
loop_
_entity_poly.entity_id
_entity_poly.type
_entity_poly.pdbx_seq_one_letter_code
_entity_poly.pdbx_strand_id
1 'polypeptide(L)'
;MISLEDTNIAAIMVEFAEDDYQKLATKLNAVNQCIDAASILYQVGFKSDEQQMQTLWKARNGVLPTIAAQRPNGSSVLIEDIAVNILDLPNLISDVKELFVKYNYTNAAVFGHVLAW
;
A
#
# COMPACT_ATOMS: atom_id res chain seq x y z
N MET A 1 12.45 -5.61 -12.96
CA MET A 1 11.02 -5.76 -12.61
C MET A 1 10.92 -6.82 -11.53
N ILE A 2 10.12 -6.60 -10.48
CA ILE A 2 9.83 -7.64 -9.47
C ILE A 2 9.00 -8.73 -10.13
N SER A 3 9.33 -10.00 -9.89
CA SER A 3 8.43 -11.10 -10.27
C SER A 3 7.17 -11.01 -9.41
N LEU A 4 6.00 -10.93 -10.03
CA LEU A 4 4.71 -10.90 -9.34
C LEU A 4 4.35 -12.25 -8.67
N GLU A 5 5.26 -13.22 -8.71
CA GLU A 5 5.10 -14.55 -8.12
C GLU A 5 5.42 -14.58 -6.61
N ASP A 6 6.11 -13.56 -6.08
CA ASP A 6 6.35 -13.47 -4.64
C ASP A 6 5.10 -12.98 -3.91
N THR A 7 4.52 -13.84 -3.06
CA THR A 7 3.30 -13.57 -2.30
C THR A 7 3.56 -12.93 -0.92
N ASN A 8 4.83 -12.75 -0.56
CA ASN A 8 5.25 -12.20 0.73
C ASN A 8 5.87 -10.79 0.61
N ILE A 9 5.37 -10.00 -0.35
CA ILE A 9 5.74 -8.60 -0.51
C ILE A 9 4.59 -7.68 -0.15
N ALA A 10 4.93 -6.47 0.26
CA ALA A 10 4.00 -5.36 0.46
C ALA A 10 4.60 -4.10 -0.14
N ALA A 11 3.72 -3.15 -0.52
CA ALA A 11 4.11 -1.84 -0.98
C ALA A 11 3.51 -0.78 -0.08
N ILE A 12 4.28 0.28 0.17
CA ILE A 12 3.83 1.47 0.90
C ILE A 12 4.00 2.67 -0.04
N MET A 13 2.98 3.51 -0.09
CA MET A 13 3.02 4.81 -0.77
C MET A 13 3.01 5.90 0.30
N VAL A 14 3.93 6.85 0.20
CA VAL A 14 4.11 7.93 1.17
C VAL A 14 4.11 9.26 0.44
N GLU A 15 3.36 10.22 0.97
CA GLU A 15 3.34 11.61 0.52
C GLU A 15 3.82 12.52 1.65
N PHE A 16 4.53 13.59 1.28
CA PHE A 16 4.95 14.64 2.20
C PHE A 16 4.54 16.00 1.65
N ALA A 17 3.97 16.82 2.53
CA ALA A 17 3.70 18.22 2.30
C ALA A 17 4.32 19.06 3.43
N GLU A 18 4.73 20.28 3.08
CA GLU A 18 5.32 21.28 3.97
C GLU A 18 4.97 22.68 3.45
N ASP A 19 5.04 23.68 4.34
CA ASP A 19 4.69 25.07 4.00
C ASP A 19 5.68 25.72 3.02
N ASP A 20 6.91 25.22 2.98
CA ASP A 20 7.97 25.73 2.14
C ASP A 20 8.92 24.62 1.66
N TYR A 21 9.64 24.93 0.58
CA TYR A 21 10.53 23.98 -0.07
C TYR A 21 11.73 23.55 0.80
N GLN A 22 12.22 24.43 1.68
CA GLN A 22 13.39 24.13 2.50
C GLN A 22 13.04 23.12 3.60
N LYS A 23 11.88 23.26 4.23
CA LYS A 23 11.33 22.24 5.15
C LYS A 23 11.08 20.93 4.44
N LEU A 24 10.45 20.96 3.25
CA LEU A 24 10.19 19.75 2.46
C LEU A 24 11.49 19.01 2.13
N ALA A 25 12.50 19.73 1.62
CA ALA A 25 13.80 19.16 1.28
C ALA A 25 14.49 18.54 2.51
N THR A 26 14.40 19.20 3.67
CA THR A 26 14.94 18.68 4.94
C THR A 26 14.25 17.37 5.33
N LYS A 27 12.91 17.33 5.26
CA LYS A 27 12.13 16.13 5.58
C LYS A 27 12.42 14.98 4.61
N LEU A 28 12.47 15.26 3.31
CA LEU A 28 12.80 14.26 2.29
C LEU A 28 14.20 13.68 2.50
N ASN A 29 15.19 14.51 2.84
CA ASN A 29 16.53 14.03 3.14
C ASN A 29 16.55 13.09 4.35
N ALA A 30 15.87 13.44 5.44
CA ALA A 30 15.78 12.59 6.62
C ALA A 30 15.08 11.24 6.31
N VAL A 31 13.99 11.27 5.55
CA VAL A 31 13.24 10.05 5.18
C VAL A 31 14.05 9.17 4.24
N ASN A 32 14.74 9.76 3.26
CA ASN A 32 15.61 9.00 2.35
C ASN A 32 16.72 8.27 3.11
N GLN A 33 17.29 8.87 4.16
CA GLN A 33 18.28 8.18 5.01
C GLN A 33 17.67 6.95 5.72
N CYS A 34 16.42 7.04 6.20
CA CYS A 34 15.71 5.91 6.79
C CYS A 34 15.43 4.80 5.75
N ILE A 35 15.05 5.19 4.54
CA ILE A 35 14.80 4.27 3.41
C ILE A 35 16.09 3.56 3.02
N ASP A 36 17.21 4.27 2.91
CA ASP A 36 18.51 3.71 2.53
C ASP A 36 19.06 2.73 3.58
N ALA A 37 18.69 2.91 4.85
CA ALA A 37 19.02 1.99 5.93
C ALA A 37 18.09 0.77 6.02
N ALA A 38 16.94 0.79 5.36
CA ALA A 38 15.95 -0.28 5.40
C ALA A 38 16.19 -1.33 4.30
N SER A 39 15.78 -2.58 4.56
CA SER A 39 15.83 -3.66 3.56
C SER A 39 14.63 -3.57 2.60
N ILE A 40 14.69 -2.65 1.65
CA ILE A 40 13.63 -2.41 0.66
C ILE A 40 13.97 -3.14 -0.65
N LEU A 41 13.05 -3.97 -1.14
CA LEU A 41 13.22 -4.72 -2.39
C LEU A 41 13.26 -3.81 -3.63
N TYR A 42 12.43 -2.76 -3.64
CA TYR A 42 12.36 -1.81 -4.75
C TYR A 42 11.79 -0.47 -4.29
N GLN A 43 12.32 0.62 -4.83
CA GLN A 43 11.82 1.97 -4.62
C GLN A 43 11.79 2.78 -5.93
N VAL A 44 10.81 3.67 -6.06
CA VAL A 44 10.64 4.57 -7.22
C VAL A 44 11.10 6.01 -6.94
N GLY A 45 11.44 6.31 -5.68
CA GLY A 45 11.77 7.65 -5.18
C GLY A 45 10.56 8.59 -5.14
N PHE A 46 10.70 9.70 -4.42
CA PHE A 46 9.68 10.75 -4.36
C PHE A 46 9.56 11.49 -5.70
N LYS A 47 8.32 11.89 -6.03
CA LYS A 47 8.00 12.72 -7.20
C LYS A 47 7.43 14.06 -6.72
N SER A 48 7.81 15.13 -7.39
CA SER A 48 7.31 16.49 -7.13
C SER A 48 6.53 17.06 -8.31
N ASP A 49 6.48 16.34 -9.43
CA ASP A 49 5.63 16.68 -10.57
C ASP A 49 4.18 16.31 -10.25
N GLU A 50 3.29 17.30 -10.38
CA GLU A 50 1.89 17.15 -10.03
C GLU A 50 1.21 16.03 -10.84
N GLN A 51 1.51 15.93 -12.14
CA GLN A 51 0.91 14.93 -13.01
C GLN A 51 1.32 13.50 -12.60
N GLN A 52 2.58 13.30 -12.24
CA GLN A 52 3.06 12.02 -11.71
C GLN A 52 2.43 11.68 -10.36
N MET A 53 2.33 12.65 -9.44
CA MET A 53 1.69 12.45 -8.14
C MET A 53 0.21 12.05 -8.31
N GLN A 54 -0.53 12.77 -9.14
CA GLN A 54 -1.93 12.46 -9.45
C GLN A 54 -2.08 11.07 -10.06
N THR A 55 -1.15 10.66 -10.92
CA THR A 55 -1.16 9.32 -11.52
C THR A 55 -0.99 8.22 -10.46
N LEU A 56 -0.05 8.40 -9.52
CA LEU A 56 0.17 7.46 -8.42
C LEU A 56 -1.06 7.36 -7.49
N TRP A 57 -1.65 8.51 -7.12
CA TRP A 57 -2.87 8.53 -6.32
C TRP A 57 -4.07 7.92 -7.03
N LYS A 58 -4.21 8.16 -8.33
CA LYS A 58 -5.26 7.52 -9.15
C LYS A 58 -5.08 6.01 -9.18
N ALA A 59 -3.85 5.51 -9.32
CA ALA A 59 -3.57 4.07 -9.26
C ALA A 59 -3.95 3.49 -7.89
N ARG A 60 -3.55 4.13 -6.78
CA ARG A 60 -3.91 3.71 -5.42
C ARG A 60 -5.43 3.69 -5.21
N ASN A 61 -6.12 4.76 -5.60
CA ASN A 61 -7.58 4.86 -5.43
C ASN A 61 -8.34 3.90 -6.37
N GLY A 62 -7.68 3.45 -7.44
CA GLY A 62 -8.19 2.47 -8.39
C GLY A 62 -8.14 1.02 -7.90
N VAL A 63 -7.48 0.70 -6.77
CA VAL A 63 -7.30 -0.68 -6.29
C VAL A 63 -8.65 -1.38 -6.07
N LEU A 64 -9.51 -0.81 -5.22
CA LEU A 64 -10.82 -1.39 -4.91
C LEU A 64 -11.73 -1.54 -6.14
N PRO A 65 -11.99 -0.49 -6.96
CA PRO A 65 -12.86 -0.64 -8.12
C PRO A 65 -12.31 -1.62 -9.15
N THR A 66 -10.98 -1.74 -9.28
CA THR A 66 -10.38 -2.74 -10.18
C THR A 66 -10.65 -4.17 -9.70
N ILE A 67 -10.41 -4.45 -8.42
CA ILE A 67 -10.67 -5.78 -7.83
C ILE A 67 -12.17 -6.12 -7.91
N ALA A 68 -13.03 -5.16 -7.58
CA ALA A 68 -14.48 -5.34 -7.64
C ALA A 68 -14.96 -5.62 -9.07
N ALA A 69 -14.43 -4.92 -10.08
CA ALA A 69 -14.80 -5.11 -11.48
C ALA A 69 -14.32 -6.45 -12.06
N GLN A 70 -13.25 -7.04 -11.52
CA GLN A 70 -12.72 -8.33 -11.94
C GLN A 70 -13.42 -9.53 -11.28
N ARG A 71 -14.46 -9.28 -10.47
CA ARG A 71 -15.21 -10.36 -9.82
C ARG A 71 -15.97 -11.21 -10.84
N PRO A 72 -16.04 -12.55 -10.64
CA PRO A 72 -16.87 -13.41 -11.46
C PRO A 72 -18.35 -13.01 -11.40
N ASN A 73 -19.06 -13.18 -12.52
CA ASN A 73 -20.51 -12.98 -12.56
C ASN A 73 -21.22 -13.85 -11.51
N GLY A 74 -22.20 -13.26 -10.81
CA GLY A 74 -22.94 -13.94 -9.75
C GLY A 74 -22.22 -14.03 -8.41
N SER A 75 -21.04 -13.42 -8.27
CA SER A 75 -20.37 -13.25 -6.97
C SER A 75 -20.68 -11.89 -6.34
N SER A 76 -20.34 -11.73 -5.07
CA SER A 76 -20.44 -10.46 -4.34
C SER A 76 -19.08 -10.04 -3.81
N VAL A 77 -18.89 -8.74 -3.62
CA VAL A 77 -17.71 -8.20 -2.93
C VAL A 77 -18.01 -8.16 -1.44
N LEU A 78 -17.17 -8.82 -0.65
CA LEU A 78 -17.11 -8.62 0.80
C LEU A 78 -16.02 -7.59 1.08
N ILE A 79 -16.37 -6.53 1.81
CA ILE A 79 -15.45 -5.46 2.21
C ILE A 79 -15.48 -5.42 3.73
N GLU A 80 -14.32 -5.58 4.34
CA GLU A 80 -14.14 -5.48 5.79
C GLU A 80 -13.14 -4.34 6.07
N ASP A 81 -13.50 -3.47 7.00
CA ASP A 81 -12.63 -2.38 7.48
C ASP A 81 -12.17 -2.72 8.89
N ILE A 82 -10.85 -2.88 9.07
CA ILE A 82 -10.25 -3.39 10.30
C ILE A 82 -9.33 -2.34 10.89
N ALA A 83 -9.70 -1.81 12.05
CA ALA A 83 -8.82 -1.00 12.88
C ALA A 83 -7.95 -1.91 13.76
N VAL A 84 -6.64 -1.70 13.75
CA VAL A 84 -5.67 -2.50 14.51
C VAL A 84 -4.55 -1.61 15.02
N ASN A 85 -3.91 -2.00 16.12
CA ASN A 85 -2.67 -1.36 16.54
C ASN A 85 -1.59 -1.61 15.47
N ILE A 86 -0.80 -0.58 15.15
CA ILE A 86 0.27 -0.68 14.16
C ILE A 86 1.29 -1.79 14.47
N LEU A 87 1.52 -2.08 15.75
CA LEU A 87 2.42 -3.16 16.19
C LEU A 87 1.83 -4.55 15.93
N ASP A 88 0.51 -4.67 15.89
CA ASP A 88 -0.21 -5.92 15.64
C ASP A 88 -0.54 -6.12 14.14
N LEU A 89 -0.39 -5.07 13.31
CA LEU A 89 -0.70 -5.11 11.88
C LEU A 89 0.01 -6.25 11.13
N PRO A 90 1.30 -6.58 11.37
CA PRO A 90 1.94 -7.70 10.68
C PRO A 90 1.27 -9.04 10.98
N ASN A 91 0.88 -9.27 12.24
CA ASN A 91 0.19 -10.49 12.65
C ASN A 91 -1.20 -10.57 12.03
N LEU A 92 -1.95 -9.46 12.07
CA LEU A 92 -3.26 -9.37 11.42
C LEU A 92 -3.19 -9.72 9.93
N ILE A 93 -2.21 -9.19 9.19
CA ILE A 93 -2.04 -9.49 7.76
C ILE A 93 -1.78 -10.99 7.55
N SER A 94 -0.96 -11.62 8.40
CA SER A 94 -0.71 -13.06 8.36
C SER A 94 -2.01 -13.86 8.58
N ASP A 95 -2.74 -13.55 9.65
CA ASP A 95 -3.97 -14.25 10.02
C ASP A 95 -5.04 -14.11 8.93
N VAL A 96 -5.21 -12.91 8.35
CA VAL A 96 -6.15 -12.67 7.25
C VAL A 96 -5.78 -13.48 6.00
N LYS A 97 -4.48 -13.58 5.66
CA LYS A 97 -4.02 -14.43 4.56
C LYS A 97 -4.33 -15.91 4.82
N GLU A 98 -4.17 -16.40 6.04
CA GLU A 98 -4.56 -17.76 6.42
C GLU A 98 -6.07 -18.00 6.27
N LEU A 99 -6.90 -17.01 6.65
CA LEU A 99 -8.35 -17.09 6.44
C LEU A 99 -8.72 -17.14 4.95
N PHE A 100 -8.00 -16.42 4.08
CA PHE A 100 -8.22 -16.52 2.63
C PHE A 100 -7.96 -17.93 2.12
N VAL A 101 -6.89 -18.58 2.57
CA VAL A 101 -6.60 -19.98 2.21
C VAL A 101 -7.68 -20.92 2.76
N LYS A 102 -8.02 -20.79 4.05
CA LYS A 102 -8.99 -21.65 4.73
C LYS A 102 -10.37 -21.63 4.08
N TYR A 103 -10.83 -20.45 3.64
CA TYR A 103 -12.15 -20.27 3.04
C TYR A 103 -12.11 -20.15 1.50
N ASN A 104 -10.98 -20.47 0.88
CA ASN A 104 -10.79 -20.50 -0.57
C ASN A 104 -11.10 -19.16 -1.27
N TYR A 105 -10.73 -18.04 -0.63
CA TYR A 105 -10.75 -16.72 -1.25
C TYR A 105 -9.51 -16.53 -2.14
N THR A 106 -9.60 -16.99 -3.38
CA THR A 106 -8.49 -16.96 -4.36
C THR A 106 -8.30 -15.60 -5.05
N ASN A 107 -9.28 -14.70 -4.94
CA ASN A 107 -9.22 -13.32 -5.45
C ASN A 107 -9.56 -12.37 -4.31
N ALA A 108 -8.60 -12.15 -3.42
CA ALA A 108 -8.70 -11.25 -2.28
C ALA A 108 -7.49 -10.31 -2.24
N ALA A 109 -7.66 -9.15 -1.62
CA ALA A 109 -6.60 -8.19 -1.46
C ALA A 109 -6.66 -7.55 -0.07
N VAL A 110 -5.50 -7.16 0.43
CA VAL A 110 -5.36 -6.36 1.65
C VAL A 110 -4.73 -5.04 1.24
N PHE A 111 -5.41 -3.93 1.49
CA PHE A 111 -4.93 -2.58 1.23
C PHE A 111 -5.61 -1.63 2.22
N GLY A 112 -4.99 -0.49 2.49
CA GLY A 112 -5.55 0.46 3.45
C GLY A 112 -4.57 1.57 3.80
N HIS A 113 -4.90 2.28 4.88
CA HIS A 113 -4.02 3.27 5.48
C HIS A 113 -3.28 2.62 6.65
N VAL A 114 -1.94 2.60 6.58
CA VAL A 114 -1.10 2.05 7.65
C VAL A 114 -0.94 3.04 8.80
N LEU A 115 -1.00 4.33 8.49
CA LEU A 115 -1.03 5.42 9.47
C LEU A 115 -2.18 6.35 9.06
N ALA A 116 -3.16 6.50 9.95
CA ALA A 116 -4.18 7.54 9.87
C ALA A 116 -3.96 8.45 11.09
N TRP A 117 -3.83 9.75 10.83
CA TRP A 117 -3.82 10.79 11.85
C TRP A 117 -5.19 11.48 11.84
#